data_AF-N1W6Z6-F1
#
_entry.id   AF-N1W6Z6-F1
#
_cell.length_a   1.000
_cell.length_b   1.000
_cell.length_c   1.000
_cell.angle_alpha   90.00
_cell.angle_beta   90.00
_cell.angle_gamma   90.00
#
_symmetry.space_group_name_H-M   'P 1'
#
loop_
_entity.id
_entity.type
_entity.pdbx_description
1 polymer ?
#
loop_
_entity_poly.entity_id
_entity_poly.type
_entity_poly.pdbx_seq_one_letter_code
_entity_poly.pdbx_strand_id
1 'polypeptide(L)'
;MSEHYEALNTPVMRQYMEVKEQHPDGIVFFRMGDFYEMFLDDAKIAAQILDITLTKRQNQIPMAGIPYHATESYISRLIAAGKKVVVCEQTKPDDPKAKIMSREVVRIITPGTVVEDNLLGGYQNNYLSLYYKEKTSVYLAFADVSTSELLYFFFSENETERINDTIKRFSPKEIIFTDEIPPIAKESKIILSKIPQDYLPKKRGAGIDTVVHVLDAYLQYNYRKQNFVFQSPRRIDESEYLVLDEQTVSHLELVDNPNDKNHTLFAVLNRCITATGKRYLKQRILFPTRDENKIKAHWDKIEILSANKKKDSKSKNY
;
A
#
# COMPACT_ATOMS: atom_id res chain seq x y z
N MET A 1 -13.46 41.31 11.19
CA MET A 1 -13.00 39.95 10.81
C MET A 1 -12.04 39.51 11.89
N SER A 2 -12.16 38.30 12.44
CA SER A 2 -11.30 37.83 13.53
C SER A 2 -9.84 37.67 13.08
N GLU A 3 -8.86 37.90 13.96
CA GLU A 3 -7.41 37.75 13.68
C GLU A 3 -7.04 36.38 13.09
N HIS A 4 -7.79 35.33 13.43
CA HIS A 4 -7.66 33.99 12.86
C HIS A 4 -7.92 33.95 11.35
N TYR A 5 -8.89 34.74 10.87
CA TYR A 5 -9.25 34.82 9.45
C TYR A 5 -8.18 35.55 8.63
N GLU A 6 -7.53 36.57 9.21
CA GLU A 6 -6.40 37.26 8.57
C GLU A 6 -5.17 36.35 8.46
N ALA A 7 -4.92 35.51 9.45
CA ALA A 7 -3.82 34.56 9.47
C ALA A 7 -3.91 33.52 8.34
N LEU A 8 -5.12 33.02 8.09
CA LEU A 8 -5.42 32.07 7.02
C LEU A 8 -5.38 32.72 5.63
N ASN A 9 -5.45 34.05 5.53
CA ASN A 9 -5.51 34.77 4.26
C ASN A 9 -4.12 35.11 3.67
N THR A 10 -3.03 34.64 4.29
CA THR A 10 -1.69 34.81 3.72
C THR A 10 -1.53 33.99 2.42
N PRO A 11 -0.72 34.43 1.45
CA PRO A 11 -0.51 33.69 0.20
C PRO A 11 -0.02 32.26 0.40
N VAL A 12 0.80 32.01 1.43
CA VAL A 12 1.31 30.68 1.78
C VAL A 12 0.19 29.79 2.34
N MET A 13 -0.61 30.31 3.29
CA MET A 13 -1.72 29.54 3.85
C MET A 13 -2.80 29.26 2.81
N ARG A 14 -3.05 30.17 1.86
CA ARG A 14 -3.96 29.91 0.73
C ARG A 14 -3.51 28.71 -0.10
N GLN A 15 -2.23 28.68 -0.52
CA GLN A 15 -1.68 27.52 -1.25
C GLN A 15 -1.73 26.23 -0.42
N TYR A 16 -1.50 26.29 0.89
CA TYR A 16 -1.64 25.12 1.77
C TYR A 16 -3.09 24.62 1.84
N MET A 17 -4.05 25.53 2.03
CA MET A 17 -5.47 25.20 2.11
C MET A 17 -6.00 24.63 0.79
N GLU A 18 -5.55 25.15 -0.36
CA GLU A 18 -5.87 24.61 -1.69
C GLU A 18 -5.42 23.15 -1.83
N VAL A 19 -4.20 22.82 -1.39
CA VAL A 19 -3.70 21.43 -1.37
C VAL A 19 -4.50 20.58 -0.39
N LYS A 20 -4.81 21.11 0.80
CA LYS A 20 -5.54 20.38 1.84
C LYS A 20 -6.99 20.10 1.45
N GLU A 21 -7.64 21.00 0.73
CA GLU A 21 -9.00 20.81 0.21
C GLU A 21 -9.05 19.65 -0.80
N GLN A 22 -8.00 19.49 -1.62
CA GLN A 22 -7.87 18.36 -2.55
C GLN A 22 -7.50 17.05 -1.84
N HIS A 23 -6.92 17.11 -0.65
CA HIS A 23 -6.45 15.96 0.13
C HIS A 23 -6.87 16.04 1.62
N PRO A 24 -8.17 16.02 1.92
CA PRO A 24 -8.67 16.27 3.27
C PRO A 24 -8.19 15.23 4.29
N ASP A 25 -7.97 13.98 3.84
CA ASP A 25 -7.53 12.83 4.63
C ASP A 25 -6.00 12.70 4.76
N GLY A 26 -5.23 13.46 3.97
CA GLY A 26 -3.77 13.40 3.94
C GLY A 26 -3.09 14.44 4.82
N ILE A 27 -1.99 14.07 5.48
CA ILE A 27 -1.10 15.01 6.15
C ILE A 27 -0.22 15.67 5.08
N VAL A 28 -0.34 16.98 4.93
CA VAL A 28 0.38 17.73 3.90
C VAL A 28 1.75 18.14 4.42
N PHE A 29 2.80 17.56 3.83
CA PHE A 29 4.17 17.99 3.98
C PHE A 29 4.43 19.15 3.02
N PHE A 30 4.32 20.37 3.53
CA PHE A 30 4.40 21.58 2.73
C PHE A 30 5.82 22.16 2.75
N ARG A 31 6.55 22.09 1.63
CA ARG A 31 7.95 22.51 1.56
C ARG A 31 8.11 24.01 1.81
N MET A 32 8.90 24.35 2.82
CA MET A 32 9.28 25.70 3.18
C MET A 32 10.78 25.78 3.51
N GLY A 33 11.59 26.22 2.55
CA GLY A 33 13.04 26.31 2.74
C GLY A 33 13.63 24.92 2.94
N ASP A 34 14.26 24.68 4.10
CA ASP A 34 14.87 23.39 4.46
C ASP A 34 13.96 22.48 5.33
N PHE A 35 12.68 22.85 5.47
CA PHE A 35 11.71 22.07 6.23
C PHE A 35 10.52 21.63 5.36
N TYR A 36 9.85 20.57 5.79
CA TYR A 36 8.44 20.38 5.51
C TYR A 36 7.65 20.85 6.72
N GLU A 37 6.74 21.80 6.51
CA GLU A 37 5.84 22.32 7.53
C GLU A 37 4.45 21.72 7.35
N MET A 38 3.79 21.47 8.47
CA MET A 38 2.39 21.07 8.58
C MET A 38 1.67 22.12 9.41
N PHE A 39 0.41 22.41 9.08
CA PHE A 39 -0.37 23.44 9.77
C PHE A 39 -1.68 22.89 10.32
N LEU A 40 -2.32 23.67 11.19
CA LEU A 40 -3.67 23.39 11.70
C LEU A 40 -3.78 21.99 12.32
N ASP A 41 -4.71 21.16 11.85
CA ASP A 41 -4.91 19.83 12.41
C ASP A 41 -3.86 18.82 11.95
N ASP A 42 -3.29 18.98 10.75
CA ASP A 42 -2.16 18.16 10.30
C ASP A 42 -0.98 18.34 11.26
N ALA A 43 -0.71 19.59 11.69
CA ALA A 43 0.35 19.88 12.66
C ALA A 43 0.14 19.16 13.99
N LYS A 44 -1.09 19.20 14.53
CA LYS A 44 -1.42 18.57 15.82
C LYS A 44 -1.30 17.04 15.73
N ILE A 45 -1.86 16.45 14.68
CA ILE A 45 -1.84 15.00 14.44
C ILE A 45 -0.39 14.54 14.24
N ALA A 46 0.36 15.22 13.40
CA ALA A 46 1.75 14.87 13.12
C ALA A 46 2.64 15.06 14.34
N ALA A 47 2.50 16.16 15.10
CA ALA A 47 3.25 16.38 16.34
C ALA A 47 3.08 15.23 17.33
N GLN A 48 1.85 14.75 17.50
CA GLN A 48 1.55 13.62 18.38
C GLN A 48 2.14 12.29 17.87
N ILE A 49 1.99 11.97 16.59
CA ILE A 49 2.47 10.68 16.02
C ILE A 49 3.99 10.67 15.91
N LEU A 50 4.58 11.80 15.51
CA LEU A 50 5.99 11.95 15.23
C LEU A 50 6.81 12.34 16.46
N ASP A 51 6.16 12.66 17.58
CA ASP A 51 6.82 13.15 18.79
C ASP A 51 7.76 14.33 18.47
N ILE A 52 7.21 15.31 17.75
CA ILE A 52 7.91 16.55 17.39
C ILE A 52 7.20 17.75 18.01
N THR A 53 7.96 18.82 18.21
CA THR A 53 7.43 20.03 18.85
C THR A 53 6.28 20.65 18.05
N LEU A 54 5.10 20.74 18.69
CA LEU A 54 4.00 21.56 18.19
C LEU A 54 4.25 23.02 18.58
N THR A 55 4.43 23.88 17.58
CA THR A 55 4.68 25.30 17.73
C THR A 55 3.49 26.11 17.20
N LYS A 56 3.61 27.44 17.22
CA LYS A 56 2.61 28.33 16.64
C LYS A 56 3.29 29.35 15.75
N ARG A 57 2.73 29.55 14.56
CA ARG A 57 3.06 30.66 13.67
C ARG A 57 2.14 31.85 13.97
N GLN A 58 2.48 33.02 13.43
CA GLN A 58 1.70 34.27 13.49
C GLN A 58 0.18 34.04 13.68
N ASN A 59 -0.43 34.80 14.58
CA ASN A 59 -1.86 34.68 14.96
C ASN A 59 -2.25 33.27 15.44
N GLN A 60 -1.33 32.59 16.15
CA GLN A 60 -1.57 31.34 16.87
C GLN A 60 -1.92 30.11 15.98
N ILE A 61 -1.59 30.12 14.69
CA ILE A 61 -1.79 28.95 13.82
C ILE A 61 -0.89 27.80 14.30
N PRO A 62 -1.44 26.62 14.65
CA PRO A 62 -0.65 25.45 15.00
C PRO A 62 0.27 25.03 13.85
N MET A 63 1.54 24.76 14.17
CA MET A 63 2.56 24.42 13.18
C MET A 63 3.52 23.37 13.74
N ALA A 64 3.85 22.37 12.94
CA ALA A 64 4.92 21.42 13.23
C ALA A 64 5.78 21.27 11.97
N GLY A 65 7.07 20.95 12.13
CA GLY A 65 7.97 20.86 11.00
C GLY A 65 9.05 19.82 11.20
N ILE A 66 9.53 19.27 10.07
CA ILE A 66 10.61 18.29 10.03
C ILE A 66 11.68 18.72 9.02
N PRO A 67 12.97 18.39 9.25
CA PRO A 67 14.02 18.63 8.27
C PRO A 67 13.80 17.78 7.02
N TYR A 68 13.92 18.38 5.84
CA TYR A 68 13.56 17.70 4.60
C TYR A 68 14.45 16.52 4.22
N HIS A 69 15.73 16.58 4.60
CA HIS A 69 16.66 15.49 4.38
C HIS A 69 16.33 14.23 5.20
N ALA A 70 15.53 14.37 6.27
CA ALA A 70 15.17 13.27 7.18
C ALA A 70 13.76 12.73 6.92
N THR A 71 13.09 13.18 5.85
CA THR A 71 11.67 13.00 5.60
C THR A 71 11.21 11.55 5.58
N GLU A 72 11.98 10.65 4.97
CA GLU A 72 11.60 9.24 4.82
C GLU A 72 11.24 8.58 6.15
N SER A 73 12.05 8.82 7.19
CA SER A 73 11.80 8.25 8.53
C SER A 73 10.48 8.73 9.16
N TYR A 74 10.11 9.99 8.93
CA TYR A 74 8.85 10.56 9.42
C TYR A 74 7.66 10.04 8.61
N ILE A 75 7.80 9.91 7.29
CA ILE A 75 6.78 9.30 6.43
C ILE A 75 6.50 7.87 6.88
N SER A 76 7.53 7.08 7.16
CA SER A 76 7.40 5.71 7.70
C SER A 76 6.45 5.64 8.90
N ARG A 77 6.67 6.53 9.88
CA ARG A 77 5.91 6.57 11.12
C ARG A 77 4.47 7.01 10.92
N LEU A 78 4.23 8.00 10.05
CA LEU A 78 2.87 8.41 9.70
C LEU A 78 2.11 7.29 8.99
N ILE A 79 2.76 6.61 8.04
CA ILE A 79 2.17 5.49 7.30
C ILE A 79 1.87 4.32 8.23
N ALA A 80 2.78 3.98 9.15
CA ALA A 80 2.55 2.95 10.17
C ALA A 80 1.38 3.29 11.11
N ALA A 81 1.12 4.59 11.33
CA ALA A 81 -0.05 5.09 12.04
C ALA A 81 -1.33 5.18 11.16
N GLY A 82 -1.29 4.66 9.93
CA GLY A 82 -2.41 4.64 9.00
C GLY A 82 -2.72 5.99 8.34
N LYS A 83 -1.77 6.94 8.34
CA LYS A 83 -1.95 8.27 7.74
C LYS A 83 -1.40 8.31 6.32
N LYS A 84 -2.17 8.90 5.39
CA LYS A 84 -1.69 9.31 4.07
C LYS A 84 -0.79 10.54 4.21
N VAL A 85 0.28 10.61 3.43
CA VAL A 85 1.19 11.77 3.37
C VAL A 85 1.18 12.37 1.98
N VAL A 86 0.97 13.67 1.88
CA VAL A 86 0.99 14.44 0.63
C VAL A 86 2.23 15.32 0.63
N VAL A 87 3.20 15.01 -0.23
CA VAL A 87 4.46 15.74 -0.32
C VAL A 87 4.32 16.84 -1.36
N CYS A 88 4.52 18.07 -0.93
CA CYS A 88 4.36 19.27 -1.73
C CYS A 88 5.68 20.05 -1.81
N GLU A 89 6.24 20.18 -3.01
CA GLU A 89 7.54 20.81 -3.26
C GLU A 89 7.42 22.26 -3.70
N GLN A 90 8.50 23.02 -3.48
CA GLN A 90 8.62 24.38 -4.00
C GLN A 90 9.00 24.35 -5.49
N THR A 91 8.21 25.02 -6.32
CA THR A 91 8.43 25.17 -7.75
C THR A 91 8.49 26.64 -8.14
N LYS A 92 8.97 26.91 -9.37
CA LYS A 92 8.89 28.27 -9.92
C LYS A 92 7.41 28.66 -10.06
N PRO A 93 7.04 29.90 -9.71
CA PRO A 93 5.67 30.34 -9.86
C PRO A 93 5.27 30.45 -11.34
N ASP A 94 4.02 30.12 -11.65
CA ASP A 94 3.47 30.25 -13.00
C ASP A 94 3.28 31.72 -13.40
N ASP A 95 2.92 32.57 -12.44
CA ASP A 95 2.90 34.03 -12.62
C ASP A 95 4.29 34.60 -12.29
N PRO A 96 5.01 35.20 -13.25
CA PRO A 96 6.30 35.84 -13.02
C PRO A 96 6.26 36.99 -12.01
N LYS A 97 5.08 37.56 -11.72
CA LYS A 97 4.88 38.62 -10.72
C LYS A 97 4.63 38.07 -9.31
N ALA A 98 4.51 36.76 -9.14
CA ALA A 98 4.27 36.15 -7.84
C ALA A 98 5.45 36.42 -6.90
N LYS A 99 5.12 36.89 -5.69
CA LYS A 99 6.11 37.20 -4.64
C LYS A 99 6.58 35.98 -3.86
N ILE A 100 5.92 34.84 -4.02
CA ILE A 100 6.23 33.58 -3.36
C ILE A 100 6.35 32.47 -4.40
N MET A 101 7.17 31.46 -4.09
CA MET A 101 7.26 30.24 -4.91
C MET A 101 5.90 29.54 -4.98
N SER A 102 5.66 28.80 -6.06
CA SER A 102 4.51 27.90 -6.16
C SER A 102 4.76 26.61 -5.41
N ARG A 103 3.68 25.88 -5.14
CA ARG A 103 3.72 24.58 -4.49
C ARG A 103 3.02 23.55 -5.36
N GLU A 104 3.74 22.48 -5.65
CA GLU A 104 3.24 21.37 -6.44
C GLU A 104 3.28 20.12 -5.58
N VAL A 105 2.15 19.43 -5.45
CA VAL A 105 2.18 18.06 -4.91
C VAL A 105 3.01 17.21 -5.86
N VAL A 106 4.08 16.58 -5.38
CA VAL A 106 4.93 15.74 -6.23
C VAL A 106 4.66 14.27 -6.01
N ARG A 107 4.11 13.93 -4.83
CA ARG A 107 3.90 12.56 -4.42
C ARG A 107 2.86 12.47 -3.31
N ILE A 108 2.05 11.42 -3.34
CA ILE A 108 1.11 11.03 -2.30
C ILE A 108 1.48 9.60 -1.91
N ILE A 109 1.82 9.40 -0.63
CA ILE A 109 2.15 8.08 -0.10
C ILE A 109 1.00 7.62 0.77
N THR A 110 0.51 6.43 0.50
CA THR A 110 -0.57 5.78 1.23
C THR A 110 -0.08 4.44 1.78
N PRO A 111 -0.73 3.87 2.81
CA PRO A 111 -0.28 2.60 3.38
C PRO A 111 -0.18 1.46 2.36
N GLY A 112 -1.04 1.40 1.34
CA GLY A 112 -0.96 0.38 0.30
C GLY A 112 0.08 0.66 -0.79
N THR A 113 0.60 1.89 -0.91
CA THR A 113 1.42 2.29 -2.06
C THR A 113 2.89 2.49 -1.73
N VAL A 114 3.35 2.17 -0.53
CA VAL A 114 4.77 2.24 -0.14
C VAL A 114 5.64 1.35 -1.03
N VAL A 115 6.73 1.91 -1.56
CA VAL A 115 7.68 1.18 -2.43
C VAL A 115 9.09 1.09 -1.86
N GLU A 116 9.44 1.96 -0.92
CA GLU A 116 10.77 2.01 -0.36
C GLU A 116 11.03 0.88 0.65
N ASP A 117 12.11 0.15 0.46
CA ASP A 117 12.50 -0.98 1.32
C ASP A 117 12.67 -0.58 2.80
N ASN A 118 13.14 0.64 3.09
CA ASN A 118 13.30 1.14 4.46
C ASN A 118 11.96 1.46 5.15
N LEU A 119 10.88 1.59 4.38
CA LEU A 119 9.52 1.82 4.88
C LEU A 119 8.70 0.53 4.97
N LEU A 120 9.12 -0.54 4.30
CA LEU A 120 8.46 -1.84 4.30
C LEU A 120 8.86 -2.68 5.52
N GLY A 121 7.90 -3.39 6.10
CA GLY A 121 8.09 -4.25 7.29
C GLY A 121 8.87 -5.55 7.02
N GLY A 122 9.96 -5.49 6.26
CA GLY A 122 10.79 -6.64 5.91
C GLY A 122 10.22 -7.48 4.77
N TYR A 123 9.86 -8.75 5.04
CA TYR A 123 9.47 -9.72 4.02
C TYR A 123 7.95 -9.82 3.77
N GLN A 124 7.15 -9.04 4.50
CA GLN A 124 5.70 -9.04 4.33
C GLN A 124 5.33 -8.26 3.07
N ASN A 125 4.38 -8.80 2.30
CA ASN A 125 3.77 -8.05 1.21
C ASN A 125 3.06 -6.81 1.73
N ASN A 126 3.16 -5.72 0.96
CA ASN A 126 2.42 -4.49 1.22
C ASN A 126 1.34 -4.32 0.16
N TYR A 127 0.24 -5.06 0.33
CA TYR A 127 -0.80 -5.10 -0.69
C TYR A 127 -1.67 -3.82 -0.67
N LEU A 128 -1.73 -3.15 -1.82
CA LEU A 128 -2.84 -2.30 -2.24
C LEU A 128 -3.90 -3.21 -2.88
N SER A 129 -5.13 -3.16 -2.41
CA SER A 129 -6.22 -3.93 -2.97
C SER A 129 -7.21 -3.05 -3.73
N LEU A 130 -7.76 -3.56 -4.82
CA LEU A 130 -8.92 -2.97 -5.50
C LEU A 130 -10.14 -3.83 -5.24
N TYR A 131 -11.20 -3.22 -4.71
CA TYR A 131 -12.54 -3.78 -4.70
C TYR A 131 -13.40 -3.02 -5.71
N TYR A 132 -13.80 -3.70 -6.78
CA TYR A 132 -14.66 -3.11 -7.80
C TYR A 132 -15.83 -4.05 -8.11
N LYS A 133 -17.04 -3.60 -7.82
CA LYS A 133 -18.25 -4.33 -8.18
C LYS A 133 -18.80 -3.80 -9.51
N GLU A 134 -19.09 -4.71 -10.42
CA GLU A 134 -19.75 -4.43 -11.69
C GLU A 134 -20.95 -5.37 -11.86
N LYS A 135 -22.16 -4.81 -11.75
CA LYS A 135 -23.42 -5.57 -11.81
C LYS A 135 -23.38 -6.71 -10.78
N THR A 136 -23.39 -7.96 -11.26
CA THR A 136 -23.45 -9.20 -10.47
C THR A 136 -22.08 -9.79 -10.16
N SER A 137 -21.01 -9.11 -10.56
CA SER A 137 -19.63 -9.58 -10.46
C SER A 137 -18.78 -8.65 -9.62
N VAL A 138 -17.86 -9.21 -8.84
CA VAL A 138 -16.88 -8.47 -8.05
C VAL A 138 -15.48 -8.83 -8.52
N TYR A 139 -14.71 -7.79 -8.79
CA TYR A 139 -13.29 -7.82 -9.07
C TYR A 139 -12.55 -7.46 -7.78
N LEU A 140 -11.78 -8.41 -7.25
CA LEU A 140 -10.93 -8.20 -6.10
C LEU A 140 -9.48 -8.42 -6.50
N ALA A 141 -8.66 -7.39 -6.41
CA ALA A 141 -7.24 -7.47 -6.76
C ALA A 141 -6.34 -7.15 -5.58
N PHE A 142 -5.11 -7.65 -5.62
CA PHE A 142 -4.05 -7.41 -4.65
C PHE A 142 -2.76 -7.12 -5.42
N ALA A 143 -2.30 -5.89 -5.32
CA ALA A 143 -1.12 -5.37 -5.96
C ALA A 143 -0.04 -5.10 -4.89
N ASP A 144 1.14 -5.65 -5.08
CA ASP A 144 2.32 -5.27 -4.29
C ASP A 144 3.20 -4.38 -5.17
N VAL A 145 3.06 -3.06 -4.98
CA VAL A 145 3.70 -2.03 -5.83
C VAL A 145 5.22 -2.16 -5.83
N SER A 146 5.82 -2.59 -4.71
CA SER A 146 7.27 -2.77 -4.58
C SER A 146 7.82 -3.91 -5.43
N THR A 147 6.99 -4.90 -5.75
CA THR A 147 7.38 -6.10 -6.51
C THR A 147 6.76 -6.18 -7.90
N SER A 148 5.87 -5.24 -8.22
CA SER A 148 5.01 -5.29 -9.39
C SER A 148 4.11 -6.53 -9.45
N GLU A 149 3.90 -7.25 -8.35
CA GLU A 149 2.98 -8.39 -8.33
C GLU A 149 1.53 -7.89 -8.40
N LEU A 150 0.73 -8.56 -9.23
CA LEU A 150 -0.71 -8.33 -9.31
C LEU A 150 -1.45 -9.66 -9.36
N LEU A 151 -2.22 -9.93 -8.31
CA LEU A 151 -3.12 -11.07 -8.20
C LEU A 151 -4.56 -10.58 -8.23
N TYR A 152 -5.46 -11.33 -8.87
CA TYR A 152 -6.87 -10.95 -8.88
C TYR A 152 -7.80 -12.16 -8.87
N PHE A 153 -9.00 -11.90 -8.39
CA PHE A 153 -10.08 -12.85 -8.18
C PHE A 153 -11.36 -12.33 -8.83
N PHE A 154 -12.22 -13.25 -9.24
CA PHE A 154 -13.59 -12.94 -9.64
C PHE A 154 -14.55 -13.67 -8.71
N PHE A 155 -15.51 -12.92 -8.18
CA PHE A 155 -16.59 -13.45 -7.36
C PHE A 155 -17.93 -13.01 -7.94
N SER A 156 -18.99 -13.77 -7.65
CA SER A 156 -20.34 -13.24 -7.74
C SER A 156 -20.59 -12.27 -6.58
N GLU A 157 -21.43 -11.26 -6.78
CA GLU A 157 -21.74 -10.24 -5.75
C GLU A 157 -22.30 -10.84 -4.45
N ASN A 158 -22.94 -12.01 -4.53
CA ASN A 158 -23.55 -12.69 -3.38
C ASN A 158 -22.54 -13.48 -2.53
N GLU A 159 -21.27 -13.56 -2.96
CA GLU A 159 -20.22 -14.34 -2.29
C GLU A 159 -19.47 -13.50 -1.24
N THR A 160 -20.21 -12.71 -0.47
CA THR A 160 -19.69 -11.71 0.46
C THR A 160 -18.71 -12.30 1.49
N GLU A 161 -19.01 -13.50 2.01
CA GLU A 161 -18.15 -14.19 2.97
C GLU A 161 -16.81 -14.59 2.35
N ARG A 162 -16.82 -15.17 1.14
CA ARG A 162 -15.61 -15.52 0.40
C ARG A 162 -14.75 -14.29 0.09
N ILE A 163 -15.39 -13.18 -0.29
CA ILE A 163 -14.69 -11.91 -0.53
C ILE A 163 -13.98 -11.44 0.75
N ASN A 164 -14.70 -11.44 1.88
CA ASN A 164 -14.15 -11.03 3.18
C ASN A 164 -12.98 -11.93 3.62
N ASP A 165 -13.12 -13.25 3.50
CA ASP A 165 -12.06 -14.20 3.84
C ASP A 165 -10.83 -14.04 2.95
N THR A 166 -11.04 -13.75 1.66
CA THR A 166 -9.94 -13.42 0.74
C THR A 166 -9.22 -12.15 1.17
N ILE A 167 -9.96 -11.08 1.52
CA ILE A 167 -9.38 -9.84 2.03
C ILE A 167 -8.56 -10.10 3.30
N LYS A 168 -9.07 -10.89 4.25
CA LYS A 168 -8.34 -11.24 5.47
C LYS A 168 -7.06 -12.03 5.17
N ARG A 169 -7.12 -13.03 4.27
CA ARG A 169 -5.98 -13.88 3.91
C ARG A 169 -4.82 -13.08 3.32
N PHE A 170 -5.12 -12.09 2.48
CA PHE A 170 -4.12 -11.19 1.91
C PHE A 170 -3.74 -10.02 2.84
N SER A 171 -4.63 -9.62 3.75
CA SER A 171 -4.44 -8.54 4.71
C SER A 171 -3.86 -7.26 4.06
N PRO A 172 -4.53 -6.68 3.05
CA PRO A 172 -4.05 -5.48 2.38
C PRO A 172 -3.93 -4.31 3.37
N LYS A 173 -2.98 -3.40 3.16
CA LYS A 173 -2.89 -2.19 4.00
C LYS A 173 -3.91 -1.13 3.60
N GLU A 174 -4.37 -1.21 2.37
CA GLU A 174 -5.35 -0.29 1.79
C GLU A 174 -6.22 -1.01 0.78
N ILE A 175 -7.52 -0.72 0.79
CA ILE A 175 -8.45 -1.10 -0.27
C ILE A 175 -8.96 0.18 -0.93
N ILE A 176 -8.69 0.33 -2.22
CA ILE A 176 -9.34 1.30 -3.07
C ILE A 176 -10.67 0.72 -3.58
N PHE A 177 -11.70 1.56 -3.61
CA PHE A 177 -13.04 1.18 -4.07
C PHE A 177 -13.75 2.36 -4.71
N THR A 178 -14.74 2.08 -5.56
CA THR A 178 -15.56 3.12 -6.20
C THR A 178 -16.75 3.48 -5.31
N ASP A 179 -17.98 3.12 -5.70
CA ASP A 179 -19.17 3.49 -4.94
C ASP A 179 -19.57 2.46 -3.89
N GLU A 180 -19.29 1.18 -4.14
CA GLU A 180 -19.66 0.11 -3.21
C GLU A 180 -18.52 -0.18 -2.24
N ILE A 181 -18.80 -0.06 -0.95
CA ILE A 181 -17.85 -0.32 0.13
C ILE A 181 -17.58 -1.82 0.19
N PRO A 182 -16.31 -2.26 0.28
CA PRO A 182 -15.97 -3.68 0.41
C PRO A 182 -16.56 -4.27 1.70
N PRO A 183 -16.97 -5.56 1.69
CA PRO A 183 -17.61 -6.19 2.84
C PRO A 183 -16.59 -6.63 3.91
N ILE A 184 -15.92 -5.65 4.52
CA ILE A 184 -14.93 -5.88 5.59
C ILE A 184 -15.54 -5.69 6.97
N ALA A 185 -14.96 -6.35 7.97
CA ALA A 185 -15.32 -6.12 9.37
C ALA A 185 -15.00 -4.68 9.79
N LYS A 186 -15.89 -4.05 10.58
CA LYS A 186 -15.73 -2.66 11.05
C LYS A 186 -14.46 -2.41 11.88
N GLU A 187 -13.95 -3.45 12.53
CA GLU A 187 -12.76 -3.37 13.39
C GLU A 187 -11.44 -3.52 12.61
N SER A 188 -11.51 -3.68 11.30
CA SER A 188 -10.36 -3.82 10.44
C SER A 188 -9.47 -2.57 10.47
N LYS A 189 -8.16 -2.77 10.58
CA LYS A 189 -7.15 -1.70 10.45
C LYS A 189 -6.84 -1.32 8.99
N ILE A 190 -7.54 -1.91 8.03
CA ILE A 190 -7.35 -1.67 6.61
C ILE A 190 -7.86 -0.28 6.27
N ILE A 191 -7.04 0.53 5.58
CA ILE A 191 -7.47 1.84 5.11
C ILE A 191 -8.41 1.67 3.91
N LEU A 192 -9.54 2.38 3.94
CA LEU A 192 -10.47 2.43 2.83
C LEU A 192 -10.33 3.76 2.09
N SER A 193 -10.00 3.69 0.81
CA SER A 193 -9.80 4.85 -0.06
C SER A 193 -10.84 4.85 -1.17
N LYS A 194 -11.83 5.76 -1.09
CA LYS A 194 -12.77 5.95 -2.21
C LYS A 194 -12.02 6.62 -3.36
N ILE A 195 -12.06 6.00 -4.53
CA ILE A 195 -11.52 6.59 -5.76
C ILE A 195 -12.64 7.21 -6.60
N PRO A 196 -12.38 8.26 -7.38
CA PRO A 196 -13.39 8.87 -8.22
C PRO A 196 -13.69 8.01 -9.46
N GLN A 197 -14.89 8.21 -10.02
CA GLN A 197 -15.40 7.41 -11.15
C GLN A 197 -14.60 7.58 -12.44
N ASP A 198 -13.85 8.68 -12.58
CA ASP A 198 -13.00 8.96 -13.74
C ASP A 198 -11.76 8.07 -13.81
N TYR A 199 -11.45 7.30 -12.76
CA TYR A 199 -10.38 6.30 -12.77
C TYR A 199 -10.82 5.00 -13.46
N LEU A 200 -12.12 4.83 -13.70
CA LEU A 200 -12.63 3.69 -14.47
C LEU A 200 -12.37 3.88 -15.97
N PRO A 201 -12.10 2.80 -16.72
CA PRO A 201 -11.86 2.90 -18.14
C PRO A 201 -13.12 3.39 -18.89
N LYS A 202 -12.93 4.36 -19.80
CA LYS A 202 -14.02 4.93 -20.62
C LYS A 202 -14.75 3.90 -21.47
N LYS A 203 -14.03 2.86 -21.92
CA LYS A 203 -14.59 1.72 -22.64
C LYS A 203 -14.47 0.49 -21.74
N ARG A 204 -15.57 -0.25 -21.62
CA ARG A 204 -15.57 -1.52 -20.89
C ARG A 204 -14.68 -2.52 -21.62
N GLY A 205 -13.65 -3.01 -20.92
CA GLY A 205 -12.76 -4.07 -21.37
C GLY A 205 -13.08 -5.40 -20.69
N ALA A 206 -12.15 -6.36 -20.75
CA ALA A 206 -12.23 -7.52 -19.88
C ALA A 206 -12.06 -7.07 -18.42
N GLY A 207 -12.55 -7.87 -17.48
CA GLY A 207 -12.46 -7.56 -16.05
C GLY A 207 -11.05 -7.21 -15.57
N ILE A 208 -10.04 -7.89 -16.14
CA ILE A 208 -8.63 -7.64 -15.82
C ILE A 208 -8.12 -6.31 -16.37
N ASP A 209 -8.55 -5.89 -17.56
CA ASP A 209 -8.15 -4.61 -18.13
C ASP A 209 -8.64 -3.46 -17.24
N THR A 210 -9.83 -3.62 -16.67
CA THR A 210 -10.39 -2.66 -15.70
C THR A 210 -9.57 -2.62 -14.42
N VAL A 211 -9.20 -3.78 -13.87
CA VAL A 211 -8.36 -3.85 -12.67
C VAL A 211 -7.03 -3.15 -12.87
N VAL A 212 -6.32 -3.47 -13.96
CA VAL A 212 -5.01 -2.86 -14.27
C VAL A 212 -5.16 -1.36 -14.49
N HIS A 213 -6.15 -0.93 -15.28
CA HIS A 213 -6.37 0.48 -15.57
C HIS A 213 -6.62 1.32 -14.30
N VAL A 214 -7.45 0.82 -13.38
CA VAL A 214 -7.78 1.53 -12.15
C VAL A 214 -6.57 1.62 -11.21
N LEU A 215 -5.82 0.53 -11.07
CA LEU A 215 -4.59 0.52 -10.26
C LEU A 215 -3.54 1.47 -10.86
N ASP A 216 -3.36 1.45 -12.18
CA ASP A 216 -2.46 2.35 -12.89
C ASP A 216 -2.87 3.81 -12.71
N ALA A 217 -4.16 4.14 -12.85
CA ALA A 217 -4.68 5.49 -12.62
C ALA A 217 -4.42 5.95 -11.17
N TYR A 218 -4.64 5.08 -10.19
CA TYR A 218 -4.40 5.38 -8.78
C TYR A 218 -2.91 5.59 -8.48
N LEU A 219 -2.03 4.74 -9.00
CA LEU A 219 -0.59 4.89 -8.83
C LEU A 219 -0.06 6.10 -9.58
N GLN A 220 -0.56 6.40 -10.78
CA GLN A 220 -0.18 7.59 -11.54
C GLN A 220 -0.61 8.86 -10.80
N TYR A 221 -1.79 8.89 -10.20
CA TYR A 221 -2.20 10.03 -9.37
C TYR A 221 -1.28 10.22 -8.15
N ASN A 222 -0.94 9.12 -7.48
CA ASN A 222 -0.12 9.15 -6.27
C ASN A 222 1.34 9.50 -6.55
N TYR A 223 1.93 8.96 -7.60
CA TYR A 223 3.36 9.09 -7.90
C TYR A 223 3.68 10.04 -9.06
N ARG A 224 2.65 10.54 -9.74
CA ARG A 224 2.69 11.56 -10.80
C ARG A 224 3.61 11.22 -11.96
N LYS A 225 4.91 11.47 -11.80
CA LYS A 225 5.94 11.33 -12.84
C LYS A 225 6.53 9.92 -12.90
N GLN A 226 6.33 9.09 -11.88
CA GLN A 226 6.81 7.71 -11.86
C GLN A 226 5.74 6.76 -12.38
N ASN A 227 6.11 5.94 -13.35
CA ASN A 227 5.26 4.91 -13.92
C ASN A 227 5.57 3.57 -13.26
N PHE A 228 4.52 2.84 -12.88
CA PHE A 228 4.63 1.46 -12.43
C PHE A 228 4.12 0.56 -13.55
N VAL A 229 4.80 -0.57 -13.72
CA VAL A 229 4.33 -1.62 -14.63
C VAL A 229 4.19 -2.87 -13.79
N PHE A 230 2.95 -3.35 -13.67
CA PHE A 230 2.68 -4.62 -13.04
C PHE A 230 3.17 -5.77 -13.92
N GLN A 231 3.79 -6.78 -13.31
CA GLN A 231 4.09 -8.04 -13.98
C GLN A 231 2.78 -8.76 -14.30
N SER A 232 2.78 -9.57 -15.37
CA SER A 232 1.60 -10.23 -15.95
C SER A 232 0.55 -10.62 -14.90
N PRO A 233 -0.60 -9.93 -14.86
CA PRO A 233 -1.59 -10.11 -13.81
C PRO A 233 -2.05 -11.57 -13.75
N ARG A 234 -1.99 -12.19 -12.56
CA ARG A 234 -2.34 -13.60 -12.40
C ARG A 234 -3.74 -13.73 -11.79
N ARG A 235 -4.65 -14.35 -12.54
CA ARG A 235 -5.93 -14.80 -11.99
C ARG A 235 -5.67 -15.92 -11.01
N ILE A 236 -6.21 -15.80 -9.80
CA ILE A 236 -6.28 -16.91 -8.86
C ILE A 236 -7.68 -17.51 -8.99
N ASP A 237 -7.75 -18.72 -9.51
CA ASP A 237 -8.95 -19.54 -9.43
C ASP A 237 -8.85 -20.40 -8.17
N GLU A 238 -9.66 -20.08 -7.15
CA GLU A 238 -9.63 -20.82 -5.88
C GLU A 238 -9.94 -22.31 -6.05
N SER A 239 -10.60 -22.73 -7.14
CA SER A 239 -10.82 -24.16 -7.41
C SER A 239 -9.53 -24.94 -7.69
N GLU A 240 -8.46 -24.26 -8.14
CA GLU A 240 -7.13 -24.86 -8.35
C GLU A 240 -6.35 -25.09 -7.04
N TYR A 241 -6.86 -24.56 -5.92
CA TYR A 241 -6.16 -24.56 -4.64
C TYR A 241 -6.98 -25.22 -3.53
N LEU A 242 -6.30 -25.71 -2.50
CA LEU A 242 -6.92 -26.13 -1.28
C LEU A 242 -7.51 -24.90 -0.59
N VAL A 243 -8.82 -24.90 -0.38
CA VAL A 243 -9.51 -23.84 0.35
C VAL A 243 -9.09 -23.92 1.82
N LEU A 244 -8.49 -22.84 2.31
CA LEU A 244 -8.11 -22.65 3.71
C LEU A 244 -8.83 -21.41 4.22
N ASP A 245 -9.87 -21.59 5.04
CA ASP A 245 -10.54 -20.46 5.69
C ASP A 245 -9.60 -19.74 6.66
N GLU A 246 -9.98 -18.53 7.08
CA GLU A 246 -9.14 -17.71 7.95
C GLU A 246 -8.89 -18.36 9.31
N GLN A 247 -9.90 -19.05 9.85
CA GLN A 247 -9.77 -19.79 11.10
C GLN A 247 -8.72 -20.89 10.99
N THR A 248 -8.69 -21.63 9.88
CA THR A 248 -7.71 -22.68 9.60
C THR A 248 -6.31 -22.08 9.45
N VAL A 249 -6.17 -20.98 8.70
CA VAL A 249 -4.87 -20.29 8.54
C VAL A 249 -4.33 -19.80 9.89
N SER A 250 -5.21 -19.27 10.74
CA SER A 250 -4.89 -18.75 12.07
C SER A 250 -4.59 -19.86 13.08
N HIS A 251 -5.46 -20.87 13.21
CA HIS A 251 -5.28 -22.00 14.12
C HIS A 251 -4.06 -22.86 13.79
N LEU A 252 -3.72 -22.99 12.52
CA LEU A 252 -2.49 -23.68 12.09
C LEU A 252 -1.26 -22.76 12.12
N GLU A 253 -1.43 -21.49 12.49
CA GLU A 253 -0.38 -20.47 12.59
C GLU A 253 0.52 -20.47 11.34
N LEU A 254 -0.10 -20.50 10.16
CA LEU A 254 0.63 -20.77 8.92
C LEU A 254 1.65 -19.69 8.58
N VAL A 255 1.27 -18.42 8.81
CA VAL A 255 2.06 -17.25 8.41
C VAL A 255 2.13 -16.15 9.46
N ASP A 256 1.25 -16.18 10.46
CA ASP A 256 1.24 -15.23 11.57
C ASP A 256 0.89 -15.97 12.86
N ASN A 257 1.41 -15.46 13.96
CA ASN A 257 1.16 -15.95 15.32
C ASN A 257 1.08 -14.72 16.24
N PRO A 258 -0.09 -14.46 16.87
CA PRO A 258 -0.28 -13.30 17.73
C PRO A 258 0.64 -13.25 18.96
N ASN A 259 1.07 -14.42 19.46
CA ASN A 259 1.83 -14.55 20.69
C ASN A 259 3.35 -14.61 20.43
N ASP A 260 3.78 -15.28 19.35
CA ASP A 260 5.20 -15.33 18.96
C ASP A 260 5.37 -15.50 17.45
N LYS A 261 5.75 -14.42 16.77
CA LYS A 261 5.95 -14.36 15.31
C LYS A 261 6.99 -15.35 14.78
N ASN A 262 7.88 -15.88 15.62
CA ASN A 262 8.87 -16.87 15.21
C ASN A 262 8.33 -18.29 15.19
N HIS A 263 7.15 -18.53 15.76
CA HIS A 263 6.50 -19.85 15.81
C HIS A 263 5.33 -19.91 14.82
N THR A 264 5.68 -19.99 13.54
CA THR A 264 4.73 -20.22 12.43
C THR A 264 5.30 -21.27 11.47
N LEU A 265 4.44 -21.94 10.70
CA LEU A 265 4.90 -22.86 9.64
C LEU A 265 5.85 -22.15 8.67
N PHE A 266 5.48 -20.94 8.28
CA PHE A 266 6.32 -20.09 7.44
C PHE A 266 7.70 -19.84 8.05
N ALA A 267 7.79 -19.45 9.32
CA ALA A 267 9.08 -19.18 9.97
C ALA A 267 9.98 -20.42 10.03
N VAL A 268 9.41 -21.61 10.23
CA VAL A 268 10.15 -22.87 10.26
C VAL A 268 10.67 -23.26 8.87
N LEU A 269 9.82 -23.15 7.83
CA LEU A 269 10.18 -23.56 6.46
C LEU A 269 11.02 -22.53 5.71
N ASN A 270 10.91 -21.25 6.06
CA ASN A 270 11.51 -20.17 5.30
C ASN A 270 13.03 -20.12 5.47
N ARG A 271 13.73 -20.64 4.44
CA ARG A 271 15.18 -20.49 4.24
C ARG A 271 15.51 -19.64 3.00
N CYS A 272 14.54 -18.88 2.51
CA CYS A 272 14.73 -18.05 1.31
C CYS A 272 15.67 -16.89 1.61
N ILE A 273 16.63 -16.64 0.70
CA ILE A 273 17.58 -15.54 0.81
C ILE A 273 16.92 -14.21 0.41
N THR A 274 16.20 -14.21 -0.71
CA THR A 274 15.60 -12.99 -1.29
C THR A 274 14.19 -12.73 -0.75
N ALA A 275 13.79 -11.46 -0.64
CA ALA A 275 12.44 -11.07 -0.24
C ALA A 275 11.38 -11.66 -1.18
N THR A 276 11.63 -11.66 -2.50
CA THR A 276 10.73 -12.28 -3.48
C THR A 276 10.57 -13.78 -3.26
N GLY A 277 11.63 -14.51 -2.91
CA GLY A 277 11.53 -15.92 -2.54
C GLY A 277 10.70 -16.14 -1.28
N LYS A 278 10.88 -15.30 -0.26
CA LYS A 278 10.10 -15.33 0.99
C LYS A 278 8.60 -15.12 0.70
N ARG A 279 8.26 -14.11 -0.11
CA ARG A 279 6.88 -13.83 -0.53
C ARG A 279 6.26 -14.98 -1.33
N TYR A 280 7.00 -15.54 -2.28
CA TYR A 280 6.56 -16.69 -3.07
C TYR A 280 6.29 -17.94 -2.21
N LEU A 281 7.16 -18.23 -1.23
CA LEU A 281 6.93 -19.32 -0.27
C LEU A 281 5.67 -19.07 0.57
N LYS A 282 5.49 -17.86 1.10
CA LYS A 282 4.30 -17.48 1.87
C LYS A 282 3.03 -17.73 1.06
N GLN A 283 3.00 -17.32 -0.22
CA GLN A 283 1.86 -17.58 -1.09
C GLN A 283 1.60 -19.07 -1.30
N ARG A 284 2.64 -19.88 -1.53
CA ARG A 284 2.45 -21.33 -1.72
C ARG A 284 1.89 -22.03 -0.48
N ILE A 285 2.18 -21.52 0.72
CA ILE A 285 1.60 -22.01 1.96
C ILE A 285 0.12 -21.62 2.05
N LEU A 286 -0.23 -20.38 1.70
CA LEU A 286 -1.60 -19.87 1.76
C LEU A 286 -2.51 -20.38 0.63
N PHE A 287 -1.93 -20.77 -0.50
CA PHE A 287 -2.62 -21.31 -1.67
C PHE A 287 -1.97 -22.63 -2.12
N PRO A 288 -2.16 -23.73 -1.36
CA PRO A 288 -1.64 -25.04 -1.77
C PRO A 288 -2.33 -25.50 -3.04
N THR A 289 -1.58 -25.77 -4.11
CA THR A 289 -2.16 -26.21 -5.39
C THR A 289 -2.71 -27.64 -5.27
N ARG A 290 -3.83 -27.91 -5.96
CA ARG A 290 -4.45 -29.24 -6.09
C ARG A 290 -4.04 -29.96 -7.38
N ASP A 291 -3.28 -29.29 -8.24
CA ASP A 291 -2.82 -29.83 -9.51
C ASP A 291 -1.65 -30.78 -9.29
N GLU A 292 -1.91 -32.08 -9.49
CA GLU A 292 -0.93 -33.15 -9.32
C GLU A 292 0.33 -32.93 -10.18
N ASN A 293 0.18 -32.41 -11.40
CA ASN A 293 1.31 -32.18 -12.29
C ASN A 293 2.20 -31.03 -11.76
N LYS A 294 1.58 -29.94 -11.26
CA LYS A 294 2.33 -28.86 -10.60
C LYS A 294 3.03 -29.37 -9.35
N ILE A 295 2.39 -30.23 -8.56
CA ILE A 295 2.98 -30.83 -7.36
C ILE A 295 4.21 -31.69 -7.74
N LYS A 296 4.07 -32.61 -8.70
CA LYS A 296 5.18 -33.45 -9.17
C LYS A 296 6.34 -32.62 -9.71
N ALA A 297 6.06 -31.62 -10.54
CA ALA A 297 7.08 -30.72 -11.07
C ALA A 297 7.84 -29.95 -9.97
N HIS A 298 7.20 -29.66 -8.82
CA HIS A 298 7.90 -29.10 -7.67
C HIS A 298 8.82 -30.11 -6.99
N TRP A 299 8.38 -31.36 -6.82
CA TRP A 299 9.20 -32.43 -6.27
C TRP A 299 10.44 -32.69 -7.11
N ASP A 300 10.28 -32.78 -8.44
CA ASP A 300 11.40 -32.97 -9.37
C ASP A 300 12.47 -31.89 -9.20
N LYS A 301 12.05 -30.62 -9.10
CA LYS A 301 12.97 -29.49 -8.87
C LYS A 301 13.71 -29.63 -7.54
N ILE A 302 13.03 -30.04 -6.47
CA ILE A 302 13.64 -30.23 -5.15
C ILE A 302 14.67 -31.35 -5.18
N GLU A 303 14.36 -32.47 -5.83
CA GLU A 303 15.27 -33.61 -5.99
C GLU A 303 16.53 -33.22 -6.76
N ILE A 304 16.37 -32.55 -7.91
CA ILE A 304 17.49 -32.06 -8.73
C ILE A 304 18.42 -31.16 -7.91
N LEU A 305 17.87 -30.18 -7.19
CA LEU A 305 18.67 -29.24 -6.39
C LEU A 305 19.36 -29.94 -5.20
N SER A 306 18.67 -30.91 -4.57
CA SER A 306 19.23 -31.67 -3.44
C SER A 306 20.36 -32.61 -3.88
N ALA A 307 20.24 -33.22 -5.06
CA ALA A 307 21.26 -34.08 -5.64
C ALA A 307 22.53 -33.27 -5.99
N ASN A 308 22.38 -32.07 -6.55
CA ASN A 308 23.51 -31.21 -6.90
C ASN A 308 24.26 -30.70 -5.66
N LYS A 309 23.53 -30.33 -4.59
CA LYS A 309 24.16 -29.91 -3.31
C LYS A 309 25.05 -31.01 -2.71
N LYS A 310 24.66 -32.28 -2.83
CA LYS A 310 25.48 -33.43 -2.39
C LYS A 310 26.76 -33.58 -3.23
N LYS A 311 26.73 -33.26 -4.52
CA LYS A 311 27.93 -33.29 -5.38
C LYS A 311 28.93 -32.18 -5.03
N ASP A 312 28.44 -30.95 -4.82
CA ASP A 312 29.29 -29.81 -4.45
C ASP A 312 29.93 -29.93 -3.05
N SER A 313 29.26 -30.63 -2.12
CA SER A 313 29.84 -30.94 -0.81
C SER A 313 30.93 -32.02 -0.86
N LYS A 314 30.94 -32.87 -1.89
CA LYS A 314 31.98 -33.90 -2.09
C LYS A 314 33.21 -33.37 -2.82
N SER A 315 33.07 -32.35 -3.67
CA SER A 315 34.19 -31.72 -4.39
C SER A 315 34.97 -30.70 -3.57
N LYS A 316 34.47 -30.25 -2.40
CA LYS A 316 35.19 -29.37 -1.46
C LYS A 316 36.01 -30.10 -0.39
N ASN A 317 36.00 -31.43 -0.38
CA ASN A 317 36.73 -32.27 0.58
C ASN A 317 37.94 -32.99 -0.05
N TYR A 318 38.50 -32.44 -1.13
CA TYR A 318 39.74 -32.93 -1.76
C TYR A 318 40.74 -31.79 -1.91
#